data_AF-A0A938LS75-F1
#
_entry.id   AF-A0A938LS75-F1
#
_cell.length_a   1.000
_cell.length_b   1.000
_cell.length_c   1.000
_cell.angle_alpha   90.00
_cell.angle_beta   90.00
_cell.angle_gamma   90.00
#
_symmetry.space_group_name_H-M   'P 1'
#
loop_
_entity.id
_entity.type
_entity.pdbx_description
1 polymer ?
#
loop_
_entity_poly.entity_id
_entity_poly.type
_entity_poly.pdbx_seq_one_letter_code
_entity_poly.pdbx_strand_id
1 'polypeptide(L)'
;MRDLEQAGSLMAMAERDHRALRGMEDPAVFSEEIFGFHVQQAVEKALKAWLCALGVPFPRTHDLDELGVLLEQAGQKIPESCLALSVTS
;
A
#
# COMPACT_ATOMS: atom_id res chain seq x y z
N MET A 1 -12.53 7.35 -14.23
CA MET A 1 -11.59 7.42 -15.39
C MET A 1 -10.24 6.98 -14.88
N ARG A 2 -9.42 6.30 -15.69
CA ARG A 2 -8.07 5.92 -15.29
C ARG A 2 -7.21 7.17 -15.10
N ASP A 3 -6.44 7.21 -14.02
CA ASP A 3 -5.53 8.30 -13.71
C ASP A 3 -4.10 7.74 -13.57
N LEU A 4 -3.38 7.69 -14.68
CA LEU A 4 -2.03 7.11 -14.73
C LEU A 4 -0.97 8.02 -14.10
N GLU A 5 -1.20 9.34 -14.07
CA GLU A 5 -0.31 10.28 -13.42
C GLU A 5 -0.35 10.11 -11.91
N GLN A 6 -1.57 10.01 -11.35
CA GLN A 6 -1.76 9.71 -9.95
C GLN A 6 -1.24 8.31 -9.60
N ALA A 7 -1.49 7.30 -10.45
CA ALA A 7 -0.95 5.96 -10.27
C ALA A 7 0.58 5.97 -10.18
N GLY A 8 1.25 6.66 -11.11
CA GLY A 8 2.71 6.78 -11.11
C GLY A 8 3.24 7.50 -9.87
N SER A 9 2.57 8.57 -9.43
CA SER A 9 2.93 9.32 -8.23
C SER A 9 2.83 8.47 -6.96
N LEU A 10 1.74 7.71 -6.83
CA LEU A 10 1.52 6.79 -5.71
C LEU A 10 2.56 5.66 -5.70
N MET A 11 2.86 5.08 -6.87
CA MET A 11 3.87 4.04 -6.97
C MET A 11 5.26 4.56 -6.58
N ALA A 12 5.63 5.77 -7.01
CA ALA A 12 6.88 6.40 -6.61
C ALA A 12 6.96 6.65 -5.10
N MET A 13 5.83 6.89 -4.43
CA MET A 13 5.78 6.98 -2.97
C MET A 13 5.94 5.59 -2.32
N ALA A 14 5.27 4.56 -2.82
CA ALA A 14 5.43 3.18 -2.36
C ALA A 14 6.89 2.71 -2.43
N GLU A 15 7.59 3.05 -3.51
CA GLU A 15 9.01 2.75 -3.70
C GLU A 15 9.92 3.46 -2.69
N ARG A 16 9.57 4.68 -2.27
CA ARG A 16 10.31 5.41 -1.22
C ARG A 16 10.18 4.72 0.13
N ASP A 17 8.96 4.28 0.49
CA ASP A 17 8.75 3.50 1.71
C ASP A 17 9.51 2.17 1.67
N HIS A 18 9.45 1.47 0.53
CA HIS A 18 10.24 0.24 0.36
C HIS A 18 11.75 0.49 0.50
N ARG A 19 12.27 1.58 -0.06
CA ARG A 19 13.68 1.96 0.10
C ARG A 19 14.01 2.29 1.55
N ALA A 20 13.11 2.92 2.30
CA ALA A 20 13.30 3.18 3.72
C ALA A 20 13.41 1.86 4.50
N LEU A 21 12.53 0.89 4.24
CA LEU A 21 12.60 -0.45 4.85
C LEU A 21 13.94 -1.14 4.62
N ARG A 22 14.51 -1.01 3.41
CA ARG A 22 15.85 -1.54 3.09
C ARG A 22 16.98 -0.89 3.88
N GLY A 23 16.76 0.29 4.46
CA GLY A 23 17.70 0.96 5.36
C GLY A 23 17.42 0.68 6.85
N MET A 24 16.29 0.05 7.18
CA MET A 24 15.86 -0.26 8.54
C MET A 24 16.28 -1.67 8.97
N GLU A 25 17.54 -2.03 8.71
CA GLU A 25 18.07 -3.38 9.00
C GLU A 25 18.54 -3.53 10.46
N ASP A 26 18.71 -2.42 11.19
CA ASP A 26 19.17 -2.43 12.58
C ASP A 26 17.99 -2.32 13.58
N PRO A 27 17.62 -3.43 14.25
CA PRO A 27 16.52 -3.45 15.23
C PRO A 27 16.86 -2.69 16.53
N ALA A 28 18.11 -2.32 16.77
CA ALA A 28 18.47 -1.44 17.89
C ALA A 28 18.18 0.04 17.58
N VAL A 29 18.03 0.40 16.30
CA VAL A 29 17.76 1.77 15.85
C VAL A 29 16.28 1.95 15.49
N PHE A 30 15.68 0.95 14.84
CA PHE A 30 14.29 1.02 14.38
C PHE A 30 13.43 0.00 15.12
N SER A 31 12.31 0.45 15.70
CA SER A 31 11.34 -0.45 16.31
C SER A 31 10.57 -1.22 15.24
N GLU A 32 10.05 -2.40 15.61
CA GLU A 32 9.16 -3.20 14.77
C GLU A 32 7.91 -2.42 14.34
N GLU A 33 7.42 -1.50 15.18
CA GLU A 33 6.29 -0.62 14.87
C GLU A 33 6.61 0.34 13.72
N ILE A 34 7.78 1.00 13.74
CA ILE A 34 8.21 1.90 12.66
C ILE A 34 8.45 1.13 11.37
N PHE A 35 9.08 -0.05 11.47
CA PHE A 35 9.24 -0.94 10.33
C PHE A 35 7.88 -1.35 9.75
N GLY A 36 6.96 -1.82 10.59
CA GLY A 36 5.60 -2.22 10.20
C GLY A 36 4.81 -1.09 9.56
N PHE A 37 4.92 0.13 10.08
CA PHE A 37 4.31 1.32 9.50
C PHE A 37 4.76 1.56 8.04
N HIS A 38 6.07 1.47 7.77
CA HIS A 38 6.57 1.64 6.40
C HIS A 38 6.18 0.48 5.48
N VAL A 39 6.04 -0.75 6.00
CA VAL A 39 5.48 -1.89 5.24
C VAL A 39 4.04 -1.59 4.83
N GLN A 40 3.19 -1.20 5.79
CA GLN A 40 1.78 -0.87 5.53
C GLN A 40 1.66 0.27 4.51
N GLN A 41 2.43 1.34 4.68
CA GLN A 41 2.44 2.50 3.78
C GLN A 41 2.87 2.13 2.35
N ALA A 42 3.90 1.29 2.19
CA ALA A 42 4.34 0.84 0.87
C ALA A 42 3.22 0.05 0.16
N VAL A 43 2.58 -0.89 0.86
CA VAL A 43 1.51 -1.71 0.31
C VAL A 43 0.28 -0.85 -0.01
N GLU A 44 -0.17 0.01 0.90
CA GLU A 44 -1.34 0.86 0.71
C GLU A 44 -1.22 1.73 -0.55
N LYS A 45 -0.06 2.38 -0.72
CA LYS A 45 0.20 3.24 -1.87
C LYS A 45 0.27 2.44 -3.17
N ALA A 46 0.82 1.23 -3.16
CA ALA A 46 0.83 0.35 -4.32
C ALA A 46 -0.59 -0.10 -4.73
N LEU A 47 -1.44 -0.47 -3.77
CA LEU A 47 -2.84 -0.84 -4.04
C LEU A 47 -3.63 0.37 -4.58
N LYS A 48 -3.45 1.56 -4.00
CA LYS A 48 -4.06 2.81 -4.51
C LYS A 48 -3.58 3.14 -5.92
N ALA A 49 -2.30 2.97 -6.22
CA ALA A 49 -1.76 3.16 -7.57
C ALA A 49 -2.43 2.21 -8.58
N TRP A 50 -2.64 0.95 -8.19
CA TRP A 50 -3.32 -0.03 -9.02
C TRP A 50 -4.77 0.36 -9.28
N LEU A 51 -5.51 0.76 -8.25
CA LEU A 51 -6.90 1.24 -8.39
C LEU A 51 -7.00 2.48 -9.31
N CYS A 52 -6.08 3.44 -9.19
CA CYS A 52 -5.95 4.58 -10.12
C CYS A 52 -5.75 4.12 -11.57
N ALA A 53 -4.86 3.14 -11.79
CA ALA A 53 -4.59 2.58 -13.12
C ALA A 53 -5.78 1.82 -13.70
N LEU A 54 -6.60 1.18 -12.85
CA LEU A 54 -7.86 0.56 -13.25
C LEU A 54 -8.99 1.58 -13.45
N GLY A 55 -8.85 2.78 -12.89
CA GLY A 55 -9.86 3.83 -12.92
C GLY A 55 -11.00 3.60 -11.91
N VAL A 56 -10.71 2.83 -10.87
CA VAL A 56 -11.62 2.51 -9.77
C VAL A 56 -11.43 3.54 -8.66
N PRO A 57 -12.49 4.29 -8.29
CA PRO A 57 -12.40 5.22 -7.18
C PRO A 57 -12.26 4.46 -5.86
N PHE A 58 -11.48 5.03 -4.94
CA PHE A 58 -11.33 4.52 -3.59
C PHE A 58 -11.56 5.65 -2.58
N PRO A 59 -12.06 5.34 -1.38
CA PRO A 59 -12.26 6.32 -0.32
C PRO A 59 -10.92 6.82 0.23
N ARG A 60 -10.95 8.00 0.87
CA ARG A 60 -9.78 8.56 1.59
C ARG A 60 -9.62 7.91 2.97
N THR A 61 -9.77 6.61 3.03
CA THR A 61 -9.49 5.76 4.20
C THR A 61 -8.09 5.17 4.04
N HIS A 62 -7.44 4.90 5.17
CA HIS A 62 -6.16 4.19 5.25
C HIS A 62 -6.40 2.73 5.62
N ASP A 63 -7.39 2.12 4.99
CA ASP A 63 -7.84 0.76 5.26
C ASP A 63 -7.43 -0.17 4.12
N LEU A 64 -6.50 -1.09 4.39
CA LEU A 64 -6.01 -2.06 3.42
C LEU A 64 -7.07 -3.09 3.03
N ASP A 65 -7.98 -3.44 3.93
CA ASP A 65 -9.03 -4.42 3.66
C ASP A 65 -10.04 -3.82 2.68
N GLU A 66 -10.40 -2.55 2.84
CA GLU A 66 -11.29 -1.85 1.92
C GLU A 66 -10.69 -1.73 0.51
N LEU A 67 -9.40 -1.38 0.41
CA LEU A 67 -8.69 -1.35 -0.88
C LEU A 67 -8.61 -2.74 -1.52
N GLY A 68 -8.45 -3.77 -0.68
CA GLY A 68 -8.47 -5.17 -1.08
C GLY A 68 -9.78 -5.55 -1.76
N VAL A 69 -10.89 -5.30 -1.07
CA VAL A 69 -12.23 -5.57 -1.59
C VAL A 69 -12.48 -4.85 -2.92
N LEU A 70 -12.05 -3.59 -3.06
CA LEU A 70 -12.21 -2.84 -4.31
C LEU A 70 -11.46 -3.46 -5.49
N LEU A 71 -10.25 -3.96 -5.25
CA LEU A 71 -9.44 -4.62 -6.28
C LEU A 71 -10.02 -5.99 -6.66
N GLU A 72 -10.53 -6.75 -5.70
CA GLU A 72 -11.26 -8.00 -5.97
C GLU A 72 -12.53 -7.76 -6.79
N GLN A 73 -13.31 -6.73 -6.45
CA GLN A 73 -14.48 -6.29 -7.22
C GLN A 73 -14.09 -5.84 -8.64
N ALA A 74 -12.89 -5.31 -8.82
CA ALA A 74 -12.32 -4.98 -10.14
C ALA A 74 -11.71 -6.20 -10.87
N GLY A 75 -11.93 -7.42 -10.37
CA GLY A 75 -11.50 -8.67 -10.97
C GLY A 75 -10.01 -8.99 -10.79
N GLN A 76 -9.34 -8.31 -9.86
CA GLN A 76 -7.93 -8.55 -9.56
C GLN A 76 -7.79 -9.58 -8.44
N LYS A 77 -6.69 -10.35 -8.48
CA LYS A 77 -6.29 -11.21 -7.37
C LYS A 77 -5.20 -10.52 -6.57
N ILE A 78 -5.39 -10.46 -5.26
CA ILE A 78 -4.46 -9.80 -4.34
C ILE A 78 -3.81 -10.89 -3.48
N PRO A 79 -2.50 -10.82 -3.24
CA PRO A 79 -1.86 -11.71 -2.28
C PRO A 79 -2.46 -11.54 -0.89
N GLU A 80 -2.82 -12.63 -0.21
CA GLU A 80 -3.36 -12.60 1.16
C GLU A 80 -2.42 -11.87 2.14
N SER A 81 -1.10 -11.93 1.89
CA SER A 81 -0.08 -11.23 2.67
C SER A 81 -0.24 -9.70 2.68
N CYS A 82 -0.92 -9.12 1.68
CA CYS A 82 -1.20 -7.69 1.64
C CYS A 82 -2.35 -7.29 2.57
N LEU A 83 -3.31 -8.19 2.80
CA LEU A 83 -4.47 -7.97 3.67
C LEU A 83 -4.14 -8.20 5.14
N ALA A 84 -3.20 -9.11 5.43
CA ALA A 84 -2.74 -9.40 6.78
C ALA A 84 -2.06 -8.21 7.51
N LEU A 85 -1.85 -7.09 6.82
CA LEU A 85 -1.24 -5.87 7.34
C LEU A 85 -2.27 -4.87 7.90
N SER A 86 -3.58 -5.18 7.88
CA SER A 86 -4.64 -4.29 8.39
C SER A 86 -4.71 -4.20 9.93
N VAL A 87 -3.66 -4.61 10.65
CA VAL A 87 -3.68 -4.68 12.11
C VAL A 87 -3.87 -3.29 12.72
N THR A 88 -5.09 -3.13 13.23
CA THR A 88 -5.64 -2.07 14.07
C THR A 88 -4.65 -1.63 15.15
N SER A 89 -4.25 -0.35 15.10
CA SER A 89 -3.85 0.39 16.32
C SER A 89 -5.07 0.68 17.18
#